data_AF-A0A1Q7YUY4-F1
#
_entry.id   AF-A0A1Q7YUY4-F1
#
_cell.length_a   1.000
_cell.length_b   1.000
_cell.length_c   1.000
_cell.angle_alpha   90.00
_cell.angle_beta   90.00
_cell.angle_gamma   90.00
#
_symmetry.space_group_name_H-M   'P 1'
#
loop_
_entity.id
_entity.type
_entity.pdbx_description
1 polymer ?
#
loop_
_entity_poly.entity_id
_entity_poly.type
_entity_poly.pdbx_seq_one_letter_code
_entity_poly.pdbx_strand_id
1 'polypeptide(L)'
;MRILEGGTVDVVMSETSLVYLEGLRYRPRPVIQSYAAYDAYLDQVNADKLQAPGAPDFILFHVHPGGDRYWFSEETRTRLAILQWYDDIGRFENFLVLKRRARSRTLLRSEGTSGQGRLGRPLGVSSEPYTLTVGSFAVRYSLLGQLARILLQPPRLDVTLRLRDGASLRYRATVPLFRDGVVIDRFVAEELGPARAFLDGAWDMLPPVQDVTFDTSQGWGFRDRFDYLLQRVHLTPEGGSPGAADGDWASVEGDTLLLRLGGALPQSSRDVEWSSDACGDGVIERVTPAAGTKIEASGWAFVVSAGKPADAVFATTGAALQPGILATALVGSSRPDVAQVHGQNARTTGWHLTVAARGIDPRKLRFWAFDMEARRAYPLCSAVP
;
A
#
# COMPACT_ATOMS: atom_id res chain seq x y z
N MET A 1 8.96 22.39 -21.22
CA MET A 1 9.00 21.28 -22.21
C MET A 1 10.40 20.78 -22.50
N ARG A 2 11.38 21.60 -22.91
CA ARG A 2 12.77 21.15 -23.19
C ARG A 2 13.42 20.24 -22.13
N ILE A 3 13.11 20.43 -20.84
CA ILE A 3 13.63 19.56 -19.77
C ILE A 3 13.12 18.10 -19.85
N LEU A 4 11.94 17.90 -20.44
CA LEU A 4 11.27 16.60 -20.55
C LEU A 4 11.87 15.75 -21.68
N GLU A 5 12.41 16.38 -22.73
CA GLU A 5 13.02 15.70 -23.89
C GLU A 5 14.22 14.82 -23.50
N GLY A 6 14.91 15.19 -22.41
CA GLY A 6 16.05 14.44 -21.88
C GLY A 6 15.70 13.16 -21.11
N GLY A 7 14.41 12.88 -20.89
CA GLY A 7 13.96 11.74 -20.07
C GLY A 7 12.68 11.11 -20.59
N THR A 8 12.21 10.12 -19.84
CA THR A 8 10.93 9.44 -20.06
C THR A 8 9.82 10.04 -19.22
N VAL A 9 8.61 10.06 -19.77
CA VAL A 9 7.48 10.81 -19.21
C VAL A 9 6.30 9.85 -18.99
N ASP A 10 5.63 9.96 -17.85
CA ASP A 10 4.27 9.46 -17.66
C ASP A 10 3.29 10.63 -17.46
N VAL A 11 2.00 10.37 -17.67
CA VAL A 11 0.91 11.30 -17.41
C VAL A 11 -0.04 10.67 -16.39
N VAL A 12 -0.31 11.40 -15.31
CA VAL A 12 -1.23 10.97 -14.25
C VAL A 12 -2.53 11.77 -14.38
N MET A 13 -3.65 11.12 -14.03
CA MET A 13 -5.05 11.54 -14.25
C MET A 13 -5.54 11.35 -15.68
N SER A 14 -5.24 12.29 -16.58
CA SER A 14 -5.75 12.28 -17.97
C SER A 14 -4.82 13.08 -18.91
N GLU A 15 -5.18 13.19 -20.20
CA GLU A 15 -4.44 13.92 -21.24
C GLU A 15 -3.14 13.24 -21.75
N THR A 16 -3.14 11.91 -21.85
CA THR A 16 -2.03 11.14 -22.43
C THR A 16 -1.69 11.55 -23.88
N SER A 17 -2.64 12.12 -24.61
CA SER A 17 -2.46 12.65 -25.97
C SER A 17 -1.33 13.69 -26.05
N LEU A 18 -1.12 14.48 -24.99
CA LEU A 18 -0.07 15.50 -24.91
C LEU A 18 1.32 14.91 -25.16
N VAL A 19 1.58 13.69 -24.69
CA VAL A 19 2.87 13.03 -24.86
C VAL A 19 3.20 12.81 -26.34
N TYR A 20 2.19 12.42 -27.13
CA TYR A 20 2.35 12.20 -28.56
C TYR A 20 2.42 13.51 -29.35
N LEU A 21 1.61 14.49 -28.98
CA LEU A 21 1.61 15.82 -29.60
C LEU A 21 2.98 16.50 -29.47
N GLU A 22 3.61 16.34 -28.32
CA GLU A 22 4.88 16.99 -27.95
C GLU A 22 6.11 16.11 -28.23
N GLY A 23 5.92 14.94 -28.86
CA GLY A 23 7.03 14.03 -29.20
C GLY A 23 7.82 13.50 -27.99
N LEU A 24 7.19 13.45 -26.82
CA LEU A 24 7.83 13.05 -25.58
C LEU A 24 8.01 11.53 -25.50
N ARG A 25 9.05 11.07 -24.79
CA ARG A 25 9.36 9.64 -24.65
C ARG A 25 8.44 8.99 -23.63
N TYR A 26 7.30 8.47 -24.10
CA TYR A 26 6.29 7.92 -23.20
C TYR A 26 6.77 6.67 -22.45
N ARG A 27 6.55 6.63 -21.14
CA ARG A 27 6.78 5.47 -20.28
C ARG A 27 5.65 5.36 -19.24
N PRO A 28 4.51 4.77 -19.63
CA PRO A 28 3.32 4.75 -18.80
C PRO A 28 3.45 3.92 -17.52
N ARG A 29 2.60 4.24 -16.55
CA ARG A 29 2.14 3.28 -15.54
C ARG A 29 1.26 2.18 -16.18
N PRO A 30 1.22 0.94 -15.64
CA PRO A 30 0.47 -0.16 -16.26
C PRO A 30 -1.01 0.15 -16.48
N VAL A 31 -1.66 0.81 -15.52
CA VAL A 31 -3.00 1.36 -15.69
C VAL A 31 -2.85 2.82 -16.11
N ILE A 32 -2.93 3.04 -17.43
CA ILE A 32 -2.63 4.32 -18.09
C ILE A 32 -3.59 5.44 -17.66
N GLN A 33 -4.86 5.12 -17.48
CA GLN A 33 -5.91 6.08 -17.13
C GLN A 33 -6.27 5.94 -15.66
N SER A 34 -6.10 7.01 -14.87
CA SER A 34 -6.30 6.96 -13.42
C SER A 34 -7.72 6.54 -13.00
N TYR A 35 -8.74 6.95 -13.75
CA TYR A 35 -10.13 6.55 -13.49
C TYR A 35 -10.36 5.04 -13.65
N ALA A 36 -9.47 4.33 -14.35
CA ALA A 36 -9.54 2.88 -14.55
C ALA A 36 -8.82 2.11 -13.43
N ALA A 37 -7.99 2.77 -12.60
CA ALA A 37 -7.34 2.17 -11.43
C ALA A 37 -8.28 2.22 -10.20
N TYR A 38 -9.47 1.63 -10.35
CA TYR A 38 -10.57 1.79 -9.39
C TYR A 38 -10.52 0.80 -8.21
N ASP A 39 -9.51 -0.05 -8.12
CA ASP A 39 -9.33 -0.99 -7.01
C ASP A 39 -7.88 -1.04 -6.51
N ALA A 40 -7.72 -1.71 -5.36
CA ALA A 40 -6.48 -1.82 -4.63
C ALA A 40 -5.33 -2.45 -5.42
N TYR A 41 -5.62 -3.47 -6.22
CA TYR A 41 -4.61 -4.16 -7.00
C TYR A 41 -4.10 -3.26 -8.12
N LEU A 42 -5.02 -2.62 -8.83
CA LEU A 42 -4.69 -1.73 -9.94
C LEU A 42 -3.90 -0.50 -9.48
N ASP A 43 -4.28 0.11 -8.35
CA ASP A 43 -3.51 1.21 -7.77
C ASP A 43 -2.13 0.74 -7.29
N GLN A 44 -2.03 -0.44 -6.65
CA GLN A 44 -0.74 -0.99 -6.21
C GLN A 44 0.23 -1.22 -7.38
N VAL A 45 -0.25 -1.82 -8.48
CA VAL A 45 0.58 -2.06 -9.68
C VAL A 45 1.13 -0.74 -10.26
N ASN A 46 0.33 0.33 -10.21
CA ASN A 46 0.77 1.67 -10.60
C ASN A 46 1.80 2.25 -9.62
N ALA A 47 1.57 2.13 -8.32
CA ALA A 47 2.51 2.55 -7.29
C ALA A 47 3.86 1.82 -7.40
N ASP A 48 3.85 0.50 -7.67
CA ASP A 48 5.04 -0.32 -7.83
C ASP A 48 5.88 0.12 -9.02
N LYS A 49 5.23 0.45 -10.15
CA LYS A 49 5.92 1.00 -11.33
C LYS A 49 6.69 2.28 -11.00
N LEU A 50 6.12 3.15 -10.17
CA LEU A 50 6.77 4.41 -9.77
C LEU A 50 7.97 4.20 -8.84
N GLN A 51 7.96 3.12 -8.06
CA GLN A 51 9.05 2.74 -7.17
C GLN A 51 10.15 1.94 -7.91
N ALA A 52 9.79 1.25 -8.99
CA ALA A 52 10.68 0.35 -9.71
C ALA A 52 11.86 1.06 -10.41
N PRO A 53 12.98 0.34 -10.63
CA PRO A 53 14.03 0.77 -11.55
C PRO A 53 13.47 0.84 -12.97
N GLY A 54 13.58 2.00 -13.61
CA GLY A 54 12.91 2.28 -14.88
C GLY A 54 11.47 2.78 -14.76
N ALA A 55 11.10 3.40 -13.63
CA ALA A 55 9.98 4.35 -13.59
C ALA A 55 10.25 5.57 -14.51
N PRO A 56 9.22 6.34 -14.89
CA PRO A 56 9.41 7.54 -15.70
C PRO A 56 10.29 8.57 -14.98
N ASP A 57 11.11 9.30 -15.73
CA ASP A 57 11.96 10.36 -15.19
C ASP A 57 11.13 11.60 -14.80
N PHE A 58 10.03 11.81 -15.50
CA PHE A 58 9.08 12.89 -15.26
C PHE A 58 7.64 12.38 -15.19
N ILE A 59 6.83 13.02 -14.35
CA ILE A 59 5.39 12.86 -14.32
C ILE A 59 4.75 14.20 -14.66
N LEU A 60 3.84 14.19 -15.64
CA LEU A 60 2.89 15.28 -15.84
C LEU A 60 1.64 14.94 -15.04
N PHE A 61 1.49 15.57 -13.88
CA PHE A 61 0.34 15.34 -13.01
C PHE A 61 -0.76 16.32 -13.39
N HIS A 62 -1.78 15.85 -14.11
CA HIS A 62 -2.87 16.69 -14.58
C HIS A 62 -3.88 16.94 -13.46
N VAL A 63 -4.19 18.20 -13.19
CA VAL A 63 -5.30 18.58 -12.32
C VAL A 63 -6.48 18.93 -13.21
N HIS A 64 -7.40 17.97 -13.37
CA HIS A 64 -8.59 18.15 -14.18
C HIS A 64 -9.82 18.41 -13.29
N PRO A 65 -10.59 19.48 -13.56
CA PRO A 65 -11.81 19.76 -12.81
C PRO A 65 -12.98 18.87 -13.25
N GLY A 66 -13.79 18.47 -12.28
CA GLY A 66 -15.13 17.95 -12.50
C GLY A 66 -15.31 16.45 -12.27
N GLY A 67 -16.57 16.08 -12.10
CA GLY A 67 -17.01 14.71 -11.85
C GLY A 67 -17.98 14.64 -10.68
N ASP A 68 -18.65 13.50 -10.54
CA ASP A 68 -19.47 13.21 -9.36
C ASP A 68 -18.64 12.59 -8.22
N ARG A 69 -17.34 12.30 -8.44
CA ARG A 69 -16.41 11.68 -7.49
C ARG A 69 -15.40 12.68 -6.98
N TYR A 70 -14.93 12.47 -5.76
CA TYR A 70 -13.83 13.26 -5.23
C TYR A 70 -12.53 12.84 -5.93
N TRP A 71 -11.97 13.73 -6.77
CA TRP A 71 -10.83 13.43 -7.63
C TRP A 71 -9.61 12.89 -6.86
N PHE A 72 -9.42 13.34 -5.61
CA PHE A 72 -8.27 12.96 -4.78
C PHE A 72 -8.43 11.62 -4.04
N SER A 73 -9.61 11.00 -4.11
CA SER A 73 -9.86 9.65 -3.56
C SER A 73 -9.42 8.52 -4.50
N GLU A 74 -9.07 8.84 -5.74
CA GLU A 74 -8.51 7.87 -6.68
C GLU A 74 -7.05 7.60 -6.36
N GLU A 75 -6.52 6.45 -6.80
CA GLU A 75 -5.10 6.07 -6.76
C GLU A 75 -4.27 6.60 -5.55
N THR A 76 -4.69 6.29 -4.33
CA THR A 76 -4.06 6.82 -3.11
C THR A 76 -2.63 6.28 -2.96
N ARG A 77 -2.40 5.00 -3.24
CA ARG A 77 -1.05 4.39 -3.18
C ARG A 77 -0.13 4.98 -4.23
N THR A 78 -0.61 5.18 -5.45
CA THR A 78 0.16 5.88 -6.48
C THR A 78 0.50 7.29 -6.02
N ARG A 79 -0.44 8.07 -5.48
CA ARG A 79 -0.17 9.43 -4.97
C ARG A 79 0.91 9.43 -3.89
N LEU A 80 0.86 8.48 -2.95
CA LEU A 80 1.91 8.32 -1.93
C LEU A 80 3.26 7.90 -2.54
N ALA A 81 3.27 7.11 -3.62
CA ALA A 81 4.50 6.78 -4.35
C ALA A 81 5.07 8.01 -5.09
N ILE A 82 4.22 8.84 -5.69
CA ILE A 82 4.62 10.11 -6.30
C ILE A 82 5.25 11.03 -5.25
N LEU A 83 4.57 11.21 -4.11
CA LEU A 83 5.07 12.00 -2.97
C LEU A 83 6.48 11.55 -2.53
N GLN A 84 6.73 10.24 -2.47
CA GLN A 84 8.03 9.69 -2.09
C GLN A 84 9.11 9.90 -3.16
N TRP A 85 8.78 9.70 -4.43
CA TRP A 85 9.78 9.55 -5.50
C TRP A 85 9.91 10.74 -6.46
N TYR A 86 9.01 11.71 -6.44
CA TYR A 86 9.01 12.85 -7.38
C TYR A 86 8.87 14.22 -6.71
N ASP A 87 9.76 15.15 -7.04
CA ASP A 87 9.70 16.57 -6.66
C ASP A 87 8.93 17.38 -7.69
N ASP A 88 8.11 18.34 -7.25
CA ASP A 88 7.60 19.40 -8.12
C ASP A 88 8.77 20.29 -8.59
N ILE A 89 8.92 20.40 -9.91
CA ILE A 89 9.94 21.26 -10.54
C ILE A 89 9.33 22.40 -11.35
N GLY A 90 8.00 22.54 -11.31
CA GLY A 90 7.27 23.59 -12.00
C GLY A 90 5.88 23.14 -12.44
N ARG A 91 5.26 23.98 -13.25
CA ARG A 91 3.96 23.71 -13.87
C ARG A 91 4.00 24.02 -15.35
N PHE A 92 3.09 23.40 -16.08
CA PHE A 92 2.81 23.68 -17.47
C PHE A 92 1.30 23.57 -17.66
N GLU A 93 0.63 24.67 -18.03
CA GLU A 93 -0.84 24.71 -18.09
C GLU A 93 -1.48 24.15 -16.79
N ASN A 94 -2.37 23.18 -16.91
CA ASN A 94 -3.04 22.48 -15.80
C ASN A 94 -2.24 21.26 -15.28
N PHE A 95 -0.95 21.17 -15.58
CA PHE A 95 -0.08 20.10 -15.10
C PHE A 95 0.92 20.60 -14.08
N LEU A 96 1.11 19.84 -13.01
CA LEU A 96 2.35 19.89 -12.25
C LEU A 96 3.38 19.02 -12.97
N VAL A 97 4.59 19.53 -13.11
CA VAL A 97 5.71 18.81 -13.70
C VAL A 97 6.57 18.29 -12.58
N LEU A 98 6.58 16.97 -12.42
CA LEU A 98 7.29 16.32 -11.35
C LEU A 98 8.51 15.60 -11.90
N LYS A 99 9.65 15.69 -11.21
CA LYS A 99 10.90 15.03 -11.58
C LYS A 99 11.24 13.96 -10.56
N ARG A 100 11.65 12.79 -11.04
CA ARG A 100 12.07 11.69 -10.19
C ARG A 100 13.31 12.07 -9.37
N ARG A 101 13.26 11.77 -8.08
CA ARG A 101 14.37 11.90 -7.14
C ARG A 101 15.39 10.80 -7.32
N ALA A 102 16.65 11.10 -7.01
CA ALA A 102 17.69 10.09 -6.91
C ALA A 102 17.48 9.16 -5.70
N ARG A 103 16.85 9.67 -4.63
CA ARG A 103 16.52 8.94 -3.40
C ARG A 103 15.09 9.28 -2.99
N SER A 104 14.33 8.27 -2.55
CA SER A 104 12.97 8.49 -2.06
C SER A 104 12.97 9.18 -0.71
N ARG A 105 11.93 9.99 -0.47
CA ARG A 105 11.55 10.37 0.88
C ARG A 105 10.96 9.16 1.61
N THR A 106 11.13 9.09 2.92
CA THR A 106 10.54 8.03 3.73
C THR A 106 9.17 8.47 4.23
N LEU A 107 8.17 7.61 4.03
CA LEU A 107 6.87 7.72 4.70
C LEU A 107 6.84 6.74 5.86
N LEU A 108 6.66 7.27 7.07
CA LEU A 108 6.44 6.46 8.27
C LEU A 108 4.94 6.31 8.49
N ARG A 109 4.48 5.06 8.64
CA ARG A 109 3.08 4.76 8.95
C ARG A 109 2.91 4.42 10.42
N SER A 110 1.89 4.96 11.07
CA SER A 110 1.55 4.58 12.44
C SER A 110 0.88 3.20 12.51
N GLU A 111 0.86 2.61 13.71
CA GLU A 111 -0.12 1.57 14.02
C GLU A 111 -1.52 2.11 13.73
N GLY A 112 -2.30 1.34 12.97
CA GLY A 112 -3.63 1.77 12.54
C GLY A 112 -4.63 1.68 13.67
N THR A 113 -5.53 2.66 13.78
CA THR A 113 -6.65 2.62 14.70
C THR A 113 -7.86 2.05 13.98
N SER A 114 -8.36 0.89 14.44
CA SER A 114 -9.55 0.26 13.89
C SER A 114 -10.80 0.63 14.69
N GLY A 115 -11.96 0.58 14.04
CA GLY A 115 -13.24 0.81 14.69
C GLY A 115 -14.41 0.45 13.80
N GLN A 116 -15.61 0.76 14.28
CA GLN A 116 -16.86 0.51 13.56
C GLN A 116 -17.64 1.80 13.38
N GLY A 117 -17.96 2.11 12.12
CA GLY A 117 -18.80 3.23 11.71
C GLY A 117 -20.23 2.79 11.40
N ARG A 118 -21.10 3.79 11.18
CA ARG A 118 -22.49 3.59 10.75
C ARG A 118 -22.83 4.54 9.61
N LEU A 119 -23.63 4.07 8.66
CA LEU A 119 -24.13 4.92 7.57
C LEU A 119 -24.98 6.07 8.14
N GLY A 120 -24.86 7.25 7.54
CA GLY A 120 -25.53 8.48 7.96
C GLY A 120 -25.05 9.04 9.30
N ARG A 121 -24.02 8.46 9.92
CA ARG A 121 -23.39 9.00 11.14
C ARG A 121 -22.00 9.54 10.81
N PRO A 122 -21.66 10.76 11.28
CA PRO A 122 -20.34 11.34 11.03
C PRO A 122 -19.28 10.56 11.78
N LEU A 123 -18.20 10.21 11.07
CA LEU A 123 -16.96 9.71 11.65
C LEU A 123 -16.00 10.89 11.80
N GLY A 124 -15.76 11.31 13.05
CA GLY A 124 -14.81 12.38 13.34
C GLY A 124 -13.41 12.02 12.89
N VAL A 125 -12.73 12.97 12.24
CA VAL A 125 -11.35 12.81 11.78
C VAL A 125 -10.48 13.86 12.49
N SER A 126 -9.35 13.40 13.01
CA SER A 126 -8.37 14.29 13.64
C SER A 126 -7.24 14.59 12.66
N SER A 127 -7.15 15.83 12.20
CA SER A 127 -6.00 16.32 11.44
C SER A 127 -4.92 16.83 12.38
N GLU A 128 -3.72 16.24 12.31
CA GLU A 128 -2.52 16.73 13.00
C GLU A 128 -1.58 17.45 12.01
N PRO A 129 -0.77 18.43 12.45
CA PRO A 129 0.21 19.10 11.60
C PRO A 129 1.24 18.10 11.03
N TYR A 130 1.62 18.26 9.76
CA TYR A 130 2.63 17.43 9.09
C TYR A 130 2.32 15.91 9.03
N THR A 131 1.05 15.55 9.23
CA THR A 131 0.56 14.17 9.11
C THR A 131 -0.58 14.11 8.09
N LEU A 132 -0.73 12.96 7.44
CA LEU A 132 -1.95 12.58 6.74
C LEU A 132 -2.58 11.39 7.44
N THR A 133 -3.89 11.30 7.37
CA THR A 133 -4.64 10.11 7.77
C THR A 133 -5.19 9.44 6.52
N VAL A 134 -4.76 8.20 6.28
CA VAL A 134 -5.30 7.32 5.26
C VAL A 134 -6.33 6.40 5.92
N GLY A 135 -7.58 6.49 5.50
CA GLY A 135 -8.70 5.72 6.01
C GLY A 135 -9.14 4.63 5.04
N SER A 136 -9.16 3.39 5.50
CA SER A 136 -9.74 2.25 4.77
C SER A 136 -11.10 1.89 5.36
N PHE A 137 -12.11 1.68 4.51
CA PHE A 137 -13.51 1.49 4.91
C PHE A 137 -14.12 0.25 4.25
N ALA A 138 -14.55 -0.71 5.06
CA ALA A 138 -15.14 -1.95 4.61
C ALA A 138 -16.66 -1.84 4.44
N VAL A 139 -17.13 -0.92 3.60
CA VAL A 139 -18.56 -0.76 3.30
C VAL A 139 -19.05 -1.93 2.43
N ARG A 140 -20.09 -2.64 2.87
CA ARG A 140 -20.60 -3.85 2.18
C ARG A 140 -22.04 -3.67 1.73
N TYR A 141 -22.33 -4.18 0.55
CA TYR A 141 -23.71 -4.35 0.10
C TYR A 141 -24.49 -5.28 1.03
N SER A 142 -25.78 -5.00 1.20
CA SER A 142 -26.73 -5.94 1.81
C SER A 142 -26.98 -7.12 0.86
N LEU A 143 -27.73 -8.14 1.29
CA LEU A 143 -28.13 -9.23 0.38
C LEU A 143 -28.95 -8.70 -0.81
N LEU A 144 -29.88 -7.77 -0.56
CA LEU A 144 -30.67 -7.12 -1.61
C LEU A 144 -29.80 -6.25 -2.51
N GLY A 145 -28.81 -5.55 -1.95
CA GLY A 145 -27.84 -4.78 -2.72
C GLY A 145 -26.95 -5.65 -3.61
N GLN A 146 -26.56 -6.83 -3.14
CA GLN A 146 -25.80 -7.80 -3.94
C GLN A 146 -26.63 -8.32 -5.12
N LEU A 147 -27.91 -8.65 -4.90
CA LEU A 147 -28.82 -9.06 -5.97
C LEU A 147 -29.06 -7.92 -6.97
N ALA A 148 -29.31 -6.70 -6.49
CA ALA A 148 -29.48 -5.54 -7.34
C ALA A 148 -28.24 -5.25 -8.19
N ARG A 149 -27.03 -5.46 -7.68
CA ARG A 149 -25.79 -5.33 -8.46
C ARG A 149 -25.71 -6.29 -9.65
N ILE A 150 -26.35 -7.47 -9.57
CA ILE A 150 -26.35 -8.47 -10.65
C ILE A 150 -27.46 -8.18 -11.66
N LEU A 151 -28.65 -7.81 -11.17
CA LEU A 151 -29.87 -7.71 -11.98
C LEU A 151 -30.20 -6.28 -12.45
N LEU A 152 -29.67 -5.27 -11.76
CA LEU A 152 -30.00 -3.85 -11.92
C LEU A 152 -28.73 -2.98 -11.76
N GLN A 153 -28.91 -1.66 -11.72
CA GLN A 153 -27.83 -0.74 -11.38
C GLN A 153 -27.42 -0.89 -9.90
N PRO A 154 -26.11 -0.95 -9.58
CA PRO A 154 -25.65 -1.04 -8.20
C PRO A 154 -26.15 0.13 -7.34
N PRO A 155 -26.50 -0.12 -6.06
CA PRO A 155 -26.90 0.95 -5.15
C PRO A 155 -25.83 2.04 -5.02
N ARG A 156 -26.27 3.29 -5.00
CA ARG A 156 -25.39 4.45 -4.89
C ARG A 156 -24.99 4.70 -3.45
N LEU A 157 -23.69 4.86 -3.21
CA LEU A 157 -23.12 5.35 -1.96
C LEU A 157 -22.56 6.75 -2.21
N ASP A 158 -22.79 7.66 -1.29
CA ASP A 158 -22.17 8.98 -1.28
C ASP A 158 -21.31 9.15 -0.03
N VAL A 159 -20.32 10.01 -0.13
CA VAL A 159 -19.46 10.47 0.96
C VAL A 159 -19.61 11.97 1.09
N THR A 160 -19.80 12.44 2.32
CA THR A 160 -19.82 13.86 2.66
C THR A 160 -18.59 14.17 3.50
N LEU A 161 -17.80 15.14 3.04
CA LEU A 161 -16.65 15.70 3.75
C LEU A 161 -17.08 17.02 4.37
N ARG A 162 -17.09 17.11 5.70
CA ARG A 162 -17.32 18.37 6.40
C ARG A 162 -15.98 18.95 6.81
N LEU A 163 -15.67 20.16 6.33
CA LEU A 163 -14.43 20.86 6.65
C LEU A 163 -14.58 21.66 7.95
N ARG A 164 -13.46 21.99 8.61
CA ARG A 164 -13.50 22.76 9.88
C ARG A 164 -14.01 24.19 9.73
N ASP A 165 -13.97 24.75 8.52
CA ASP A 165 -14.52 26.08 8.20
C ASP A 165 -16.05 26.05 8.02
N GLY A 166 -16.68 24.88 8.12
CA GLY A 166 -18.12 24.68 7.98
C GLY A 166 -18.56 24.30 6.57
N ALA A 167 -17.68 24.29 5.58
CA ALA A 167 -18.01 23.80 4.24
C ALA A 167 -18.36 22.30 4.27
N SER A 168 -19.35 21.90 3.47
CA SER A 168 -19.80 20.52 3.35
C SER A 168 -19.83 20.12 1.89
N LEU A 169 -19.03 19.12 1.53
CA LEU A 169 -18.80 18.70 0.15
C LEU A 169 -19.26 17.26 -0.01
N ARG A 170 -20.14 17.00 -0.97
CA ARG A 170 -20.73 15.68 -1.19
C ARG A 170 -20.30 15.10 -2.53
N TYR A 171 -19.79 13.88 -2.50
CA TYR A 171 -19.30 13.15 -3.66
C TYR A 171 -19.87 11.73 -3.67
N ARG A 172 -19.94 11.12 -4.85
CA ARG A 172 -20.19 9.70 -5.01
C ARG A 172 -19.00 8.90 -4.50
N ALA A 173 -19.27 7.90 -3.68
CA ALA A 173 -18.27 6.97 -3.16
C ALA A 173 -18.20 5.70 -4.01
N THR A 174 -16.99 5.34 -4.46
CA THR A 174 -16.73 4.09 -5.16
C THR A 174 -16.20 3.07 -4.15
N VAL A 175 -17.05 2.13 -3.74
CA VAL A 175 -16.76 1.19 -2.64
C VAL A 175 -15.37 0.54 -2.72
N PRO A 176 -14.89 0.04 -3.89
CA PRO A 176 -13.54 -0.52 -3.98
C PRO A 176 -12.41 0.46 -3.63
N LEU A 177 -12.50 1.74 -4.03
CA LEU A 177 -11.49 2.76 -3.72
C LEU A 177 -11.40 3.02 -2.21
N PHE A 178 -12.54 3.15 -1.54
CA PHE A 178 -12.56 3.38 -0.08
C PHE A 178 -12.03 2.19 0.71
N ARG A 179 -12.03 0.99 0.12
CA ARG A 179 -11.42 -0.19 0.73
C ARG A 179 -9.89 -0.17 0.66
N ASP A 180 -9.34 0.45 -0.38
CA ASP A 180 -7.89 0.55 -0.63
C ASP A 180 -7.17 1.54 0.31
N GLY A 181 -7.95 2.47 0.86
CA GLY A 181 -7.45 3.55 1.68
C GLY A 181 -7.49 4.86 0.91
N VAL A 182 -8.06 5.89 1.52
CA VAL A 182 -8.13 7.24 0.95
C VAL A 182 -7.68 8.27 1.98
N VAL A 183 -7.13 9.39 1.52
CA VAL A 183 -6.81 10.52 2.41
C VAL A 183 -8.12 11.12 2.92
N ILE A 184 -8.29 11.17 4.25
CA ILE A 184 -9.57 11.57 4.87
C ILE A 184 -9.50 12.82 5.76
N ASP A 185 -8.32 13.28 6.14
CA ASP A 185 -8.14 14.37 7.10
C ASP A 185 -7.82 15.72 6.46
N ARG A 186 -7.52 15.73 5.15
CA ARG A 186 -7.20 16.90 4.35
C ARG A 186 -8.01 16.90 3.07
N PHE A 187 -8.61 18.05 2.76
CA PHE A 187 -9.28 18.27 1.49
C PHE A 187 -8.30 18.89 0.49
N VAL A 188 -8.17 18.27 -0.67
CA VAL A 188 -7.36 18.75 -1.79
C VAL A 188 -8.34 19.21 -2.87
N ALA A 189 -8.50 20.52 -3.02
CA ALA A 189 -9.34 21.05 -4.09
C ALA A 189 -8.72 20.76 -5.47
N GLU A 190 -9.54 20.79 -6.52
CA GLU A 190 -9.17 20.53 -7.92
C GLU A 190 -8.39 21.71 -8.53
N GLU A 191 -7.30 22.08 -7.87
CA GLU A 191 -6.45 23.21 -8.20
C GLU A 191 -4.98 22.82 -8.05
N LEU A 192 -4.11 23.45 -8.85
CA LEU A 192 -2.67 23.19 -8.82
C LEU A 192 -2.04 23.49 -7.45
N GLY A 193 -2.54 24.51 -6.75
CA GLY A 193 -2.01 24.92 -5.43
C GLY A 193 -2.16 23.83 -4.36
N PRO A 194 -3.38 23.36 -4.08
CA PRO A 194 -3.64 22.22 -3.19
C PRO A 194 -2.95 20.93 -3.63
N ALA A 195 -2.94 20.61 -4.93
CA ALA A 195 -2.24 19.43 -5.44
C ALA A 195 -0.72 19.50 -5.14
N ARG A 196 -0.11 20.67 -5.35
CA ARG A 196 1.30 20.94 -5.00
C ARG A 196 1.52 20.84 -3.50
N ALA A 197 0.68 21.48 -2.69
CA ALA A 197 0.78 21.43 -1.23
C ALA A 197 0.75 19.99 -0.70
N PHE A 198 -0.08 19.13 -1.30
CA PHE A 198 -0.05 17.70 -1.00
C PHE A 198 1.30 17.04 -1.34
N LEU A 199 1.80 17.24 -2.56
CA LEU A 199 3.02 16.61 -3.08
C LEU A 199 4.31 17.12 -2.41
N ASP A 200 4.27 18.34 -1.88
CA ASP A 200 5.38 18.93 -1.13
C ASP A 200 5.37 18.52 0.35
N GLY A 201 4.31 17.84 0.82
CA GLY A 201 4.14 17.52 2.24
C GLY A 201 3.65 18.70 3.10
N ALA A 202 3.28 19.82 2.47
CA ALA A 202 2.74 21.02 3.12
C ALA A 202 1.24 20.85 3.47
N TRP A 203 0.91 19.75 4.15
CA TRP A 203 -0.47 19.34 4.42
C TRP A 203 -1.20 20.25 5.42
N ASP A 204 -0.45 21.02 6.20
CA ASP A 204 -0.96 22.08 7.06
C ASP A 204 -1.61 23.23 6.27
N MET A 205 -1.22 23.44 5.00
CA MET A 205 -1.85 24.40 4.10
C MET A 205 -3.17 23.90 3.51
N LEU A 206 -3.48 22.61 3.65
CA LEU A 206 -4.72 22.02 3.12
C LEU A 206 -5.87 22.15 4.13
N PRO A 207 -7.08 22.51 3.67
CA PRO A 207 -8.26 22.57 4.53
C PRO A 207 -8.48 21.27 5.31
N PRO A 208 -8.52 21.31 6.65
CA PRO A 208 -8.72 20.11 7.46
C PRO A 208 -10.16 19.64 7.40
N VAL A 209 -10.33 18.33 7.21
CA VAL A 209 -11.62 17.65 7.29
C VAL A 209 -11.95 17.41 8.76
N GLN A 210 -13.14 17.83 9.19
CA GLN A 210 -13.67 17.61 10.54
C GLN A 210 -14.27 16.21 10.67
N ASP A 211 -15.07 15.79 9.70
CA ASP A 211 -15.65 14.45 9.67
C ASP A 211 -15.95 13.98 8.24
N VAL A 212 -16.06 12.66 8.14
CA VAL A 212 -16.46 11.94 6.94
C VAL A 212 -17.75 11.19 7.25
N THR A 213 -18.76 11.37 6.41
CA THR A 213 -20.04 10.67 6.53
C THR A 213 -20.31 9.87 5.27
N PHE A 214 -20.48 8.56 5.39
CA PHE A 214 -20.97 7.71 4.31
C PHE A 214 -22.49 7.59 4.40
N ASP A 215 -23.19 7.90 3.33
CA ASP A 215 -24.66 7.81 3.28
C ASP A 215 -25.17 7.26 1.95
N THR A 216 -26.47 6.94 1.93
CA THR A 216 -27.16 6.46 0.74
C THR A 216 -28.64 6.80 0.85
N SER A 217 -29.25 7.18 -0.28
CA SER A 217 -30.71 7.26 -0.41
C SER A 217 -31.37 5.89 -0.54
N GLN A 218 -30.57 4.84 -0.79
CA GLN A 218 -31.01 3.46 -0.98
C GLN A 218 -30.58 2.62 0.22
N GLY A 219 -31.16 2.90 1.40
CA GLY A 219 -30.77 2.25 2.66
C GLY A 219 -30.85 0.71 2.64
N TRP A 220 -31.67 0.13 1.76
CA TRP A 220 -31.73 -1.32 1.53
C TRP A 220 -30.50 -1.88 0.82
N GLY A 221 -29.70 -1.05 0.13
CA GLY A 221 -28.57 -1.46 -0.71
C GLY A 221 -27.30 -1.81 0.05
N PHE A 222 -27.12 -1.30 1.27
CA PHE A 222 -25.90 -1.44 2.06
C PHE A 222 -26.20 -1.95 3.47
N ARG A 223 -25.19 -2.53 4.14
CA ARG A 223 -25.26 -2.79 5.57
C ARG A 223 -25.10 -1.48 6.33
N ASP A 224 -25.86 -1.30 7.41
CA ASP A 224 -25.81 -0.08 8.26
C ASP A 224 -24.43 0.16 8.88
N ARG A 225 -23.73 -0.92 9.23
CA ARG A 225 -22.43 -0.87 9.91
C ARG A 225 -21.29 -1.27 8.98
N PHE A 226 -20.15 -0.62 9.14
CA PHE A 226 -18.92 -0.93 8.42
C PHE A 226 -17.73 -0.79 9.36
N ASP A 227 -16.70 -1.61 9.14
CA ASP A 227 -15.44 -1.51 9.87
C ASP A 227 -14.51 -0.54 9.14
N TYR A 228 -13.67 0.16 9.88
CA TYR A 228 -12.67 1.07 9.34
C TYR A 228 -11.30 0.89 9.99
N LEU A 229 -10.26 1.29 9.27
CA LEU A 229 -8.89 1.39 9.75
C LEU A 229 -8.32 2.75 9.37
N LEU A 230 -7.84 3.51 10.35
CA LEU A 230 -7.21 4.81 10.15
C LEU A 230 -5.71 4.69 10.42
N GLN A 231 -4.89 4.98 9.43
CA GLN A 231 -3.43 4.97 9.55
C GLN A 231 -2.89 6.38 9.35
N ARG A 232 -2.02 6.83 10.26
CA ARG A 232 -1.32 8.09 10.05
C ARG A 232 -0.08 7.85 9.19
N VAL A 233 0.24 8.82 8.36
CA VAL A 233 1.40 8.86 7.50
C VAL A 233 2.17 10.14 7.80
N HIS A 234 3.48 10.00 8.04
CA HIS A 234 4.40 11.09 8.32
C HIS A 234 5.51 11.12 7.28
N LEU A 235 5.84 12.30 6.78
CA LEU A 235 6.96 12.51 5.86
C LEU A 235 8.21 12.91 6.66
N THR A 236 9.30 12.16 6.55
CA THR A 236 10.56 12.53 7.22
C THR A 236 11.26 13.68 6.47
N PRO A 237 11.74 14.74 7.15
CA PRO A 237 12.58 15.76 6.53
C PRO A 237 13.90 15.15 6.01
N GLU A 238 14.41 15.64 4.88
CA GLU A 238 15.65 15.15 4.28
C GLU A 238 16.88 15.57 5.11
N GLY A 239 17.62 14.59 5.65
CA GLY A 239 18.97 14.82 6.20
C GLY A 239 19.35 13.89 7.35
N GLY A 240 19.89 12.71 7.03
CA GLY A 240 20.68 11.91 7.98
C GLY A 240 20.42 10.41 7.89
N SER A 241 21.40 9.66 7.38
CA SER A 241 21.63 8.31 7.91
C SER A 241 22.46 8.45 9.18
N PRO A 242 22.21 7.63 10.22
CA PRO A 242 22.95 6.37 10.24
C PRO A 242 22.14 5.18 10.78
N GLY A 243 22.37 4.00 10.19
CA GLY A 243 21.93 2.70 10.72
C GLY A 243 21.06 1.92 9.73
N ALA A 244 21.26 0.60 9.70
CA ALA A 244 20.62 -0.35 8.79
C ALA A 244 19.13 -0.08 8.55
N ALA A 245 18.69 -0.26 7.30
CA ALA A 245 17.32 -0.09 6.84
C ALA A 245 16.29 -0.74 7.78
N ASP A 246 15.55 0.10 8.50
CA ASP A 246 14.23 -0.24 9.03
C ASP A 246 13.19 0.28 8.02
N GLY A 247 12.67 -0.67 7.24
CA GLY A 247 11.59 -0.45 6.29
C GLY A 247 10.26 -0.21 7.00
N ASP A 248 9.27 0.17 6.21
CA ASP A 248 7.87 0.39 6.58
C ASP A 248 7.19 -0.93 7.06
N TRP A 249 7.58 -1.44 8.23
CA TRP A 249 7.14 -2.75 8.75
C TRP A 249 5.67 -2.79 9.18
N ALA A 250 5.08 -1.63 9.50
CA ALA A 250 3.68 -1.54 9.91
C ALA A 250 2.69 -1.82 8.77
N SER A 251 3.04 -1.53 7.51
CA SER A 251 2.21 -1.87 6.35
C SER A 251 2.23 -3.38 6.06
N VAL A 252 3.40 -4.02 6.17
CA VAL A 252 3.56 -5.48 5.97
C VAL A 252 2.81 -6.30 7.02
N GLU A 253 2.80 -5.85 8.28
CA GLU A 253 2.02 -6.51 9.35
C GLU A 253 0.51 -6.37 9.12
N GLY A 254 0.05 -5.21 8.64
CA GLY A 254 -1.34 -4.97 8.24
C GLY A 254 -1.79 -5.86 7.08
N ASP A 255 -0.99 -5.97 6.02
CA ASP A 255 -1.29 -6.80 4.85
C ASP A 255 -1.31 -8.29 5.20
N THR A 256 -0.39 -8.74 6.05
CA THR A 256 -0.36 -10.12 6.55
C THR A 256 -1.62 -10.45 7.36
N LEU A 257 -2.09 -9.52 8.20
CA LEU A 257 -3.33 -9.68 8.96
C LEU A 257 -4.55 -9.74 8.04
N LEU A 258 -4.61 -8.87 7.02
CA LEU A 258 -5.69 -8.86 6.04
C LEU A 258 -5.77 -10.17 5.24
N LEU A 259 -4.63 -10.73 4.82
CA LEU A 259 -4.59 -12.00 4.10
C LEU A 259 -4.98 -13.20 4.98
N ARG A 260 -4.64 -13.18 6.28
CA ARG A 260 -5.12 -14.18 7.25
C ARG A 260 -6.63 -14.09 7.48
N LEU A 261 -7.17 -12.88 7.62
CA LEU A 261 -8.62 -12.66 7.76
C LEU A 261 -9.40 -12.98 6.48
N GLY A 262 -8.75 -12.83 5.32
CA GLY A 262 -9.27 -13.21 4.00
C GLY A 262 -9.15 -14.69 3.65
N GLY A 263 -8.50 -15.50 4.49
CA GLY A 263 -8.30 -16.94 4.28
C GLY A 263 -7.24 -17.32 3.24
N ALA A 264 -6.42 -16.36 2.80
CA ALA A 264 -5.34 -16.58 1.83
C ALA A 264 -4.10 -17.22 2.49
N LEU A 265 -3.79 -16.82 3.72
CA LEU A 265 -2.74 -17.45 4.52
C LEU A 265 -3.33 -18.51 5.47
N PRO A 266 -2.66 -19.67 5.64
CA PRO A 266 -3.12 -20.74 6.52
C PRO A 266 -3.20 -20.24 7.98
N GLN A 267 -4.32 -20.53 8.64
CA GLN A 267 -4.54 -20.17 10.05
C GLN A 267 -4.03 -21.26 11.00
N SER A 268 -3.81 -22.49 10.51
CA SER A 268 -3.28 -23.61 11.27
C SER A 268 -2.10 -24.28 10.55
N SER A 269 -1.16 -24.82 11.32
CA SER A 269 -0.05 -25.65 10.80
C SER A 269 -0.52 -26.95 10.13
N ARG A 270 -1.76 -27.37 10.40
CA ARG A 270 -2.41 -28.52 9.76
C ARG A 270 -2.80 -28.27 8.31
N ASP A 271 -2.93 -27.00 7.92
CA ASP A 271 -3.28 -26.57 6.56
C ASP A 271 -2.05 -26.39 5.67
N VAL A 272 -0.87 -26.75 6.18
CA VAL A 272 0.44 -26.56 5.54
C VAL A 272 1.14 -27.92 5.40
N GLU A 273 1.56 -28.24 4.19
CA GLU A 273 2.49 -29.33 3.95
C GLU A 273 3.92 -28.85 4.29
N TRP A 274 4.60 -29.51 5.21
CA TRP A 274 5.95 -29.13 5.63
C TRP A 274 6.98 -29.99 4.91
N SER A 275 7.84 -29.36 4.11
CA SER A 275 8.86 -30.07 3.36
C SER A 275 9.97 -30.61 4.29
N SER A 276 10.42 -31.84 4.04
CA SER A 276 11.59 -32.43 4.69
C SER A 276 12.88 -32.26 3.88
N ASP A 277 12.84 -31.48 2.80
CA ASP A 277 13.97 -31.25 1.92
C ASP A 277 15.12 -30.52 2.65
N ALA A 278 16.32 -30.60 2.08
CA ALA A 278 17.43 -29.77 2.55
C ALA A 278 17.08 -28.28 2.37
N CYS A 279 17.58 -27.43 3.25
CA CYS A 279 17.36 -26.00 3.10
C CYS A 279 17.99 -25.52 1.78
N GLY A 280 17.23 -24.74 1.00
CA GLY A 280 17.63 -24.32 -0.34
C GLY A 280 16.77 -23.17 -0.89
N ASP A 281 15.56 -22.99 -0.36
CA ASP A 281 14.59 -21.98 -0.80
C ASP A 281 14.78 -20.61 -0.14
N GLY A 282 15.98 -20.33 0.39
CA GLY A 282 16.36 -19.02 0.90
C GLY A 282 17.26 -19.05 2.11
N VAL A 283 17.62 -17.87 2.59
CA VAL A 283 18.59 -17.66 3.67
C VAL A 283 18.06 -16.66 4.69
N ILE A 284 18.22 -17.02 5.96
CA ILE A 284 18.06 -16.15 7.12
C ILE A 284 19.40 -15.46 7.36
N GLU A 285 19.42 -14.14 7.21
CA GLU A 285 20.65 -13.35 7.27
C GLU A 285 20.87 -12.69 8.62
N ARG A 286 19.77 -12.36 9.30
CA ARG A 286 19.81 -11.69 10.60
C ARG A 286 18.72 -12.24 11.50
N VAL A 287 19.09 -12.57 12.73
CA VAL A 287 18.16 -12.84 13.84
C VAL A 287 18.71 -12.12 15.06
N THR A 288 18.02 -11.08 15.51
CA THR A 288 18.48 -10.20 16.60
C THR A 288 17.39 -9.95 17.63
N PRO A 289 17.72 -9.90 18.93
CA PRO A 289 16.77 -9.43 19.94
C PRO A 289 16.35 -7.98 19.65
N ALA A 290 15.06 -7.68 19.83
CA ALA A 290 14.48 -6.35 19.67
C ALA A 290 13.97 -5.80 21.02
N ALA A 291 13.46 -4.57 21.05
CA ALA A 291 12.93 -3.96 22.27
C ALA A 291 11.69 -4.70 22.79
N GLY A 292 11.63 -4.92 24.11
CA GLY A 292 10.65 -5.84 24.71
C GLY A 292 11.03 -7.30 24.45
N THR A 293 10.20 -8.26 24.87
CA THR A 293 10.49 -9.69 24.64
C THR A 293 10.24 -10.08 23.17
N LYS A 294 10.84 -9.38 22.21
CA LYS A 294 10.65 -9.55 20.77
C LYS A 294 11.97 -9.96 20.11
N ILE A 295 11.86 -10.74 19.03
CA ILE A 295 12.97 -11.12 18.16
C ILE A 295 12.64 -10.63 16.76
N GLU A 296 13.58 -9.95 16.12
CA GLU A 296 13.51 -9.57 14.72
C GLU A 296 14.33 -10.55 13.89
N ALA A 297 13.78 -10.95 12.75
CA ALA A 297 14.46 -11.80 11.79
C ALA A 297 14.25 -11.29 10.37
N SER A 298 15.27 -11.40 9.53
CA SER A 298 15.20 -10.99 8.13
C SER A 298 16.09 -11.84 7.23
N GLY A 299 15.75 -11.84 5.95
CA GLY A 299 16.50 -12.57 4.94
C GLY A 299 15.87 -12.48 3.57
N TRP A 300 16.05 -13.52 2.78
CA TRP A 300 15.37 -13.70 1.50
C TRP A 300 14.82 -15.12 1.35
N ALA A 301 13.78 -15.26 0.52
CA ALA A 301 13.07 -16.52 0.30
C ALA A 301 12.63 -16.64 -1.17
N PHE A 302 13.00 -17.75 -1.80
CA PHE A 302 12.70 -18.05 -3.21
C PHE A 302 12.41 -19.54 -3.35
N VAL A 303 11.21 -19.89 -3.80
CA VAL A 303 10.78 -21.29 -3.94
C VAL A 303 11.34 -21.82 -5.27
N VAL A 304 12.41 -22.60 -5.17
CA VAL A 304 13.18 -23.12 -6.31
C VAL A 304 12.34 -24.04 -7.18
N SER A 305 11.53 -24.90 -6.56
CA SER A 305 10.63 -25.84 -7.24
C SER A 305 9.56 -25.15 -8.09
N ALA A 306 9.12 -23.95 -7.69
CA ALA A 306 8.13 -23.15 -8.39
C ALA A 306 8.76 -22.04 -9.26
N GLY A 307 10.07 -21.80 -9.14
CA GLY A 307 10.78 -20.78 -9.92
C GLY A 307 10.34 -19.33 -9.63
N LYS A 308 9.79 -19.07 -8.44
CA LYS A 308 9.23 -17.78 -8.02
C LYS A 308 9.69 -17.38 -6.61
N PRO A 309 9.65 -16.08 -6.24
CA PRO A 309 9.71 -15.67 -4.84
C PRO A 309 8.67 -16.44 -4.02
N ALA A 310 9.00 -16.74 -2.76
CA ALA A 310 8.00 -17.27 -1.84
C ALA A 310 6.86 -16.27 -1.67
N ASP A 311 5.65 -16.72 -1.36
CA ASP A 311 4.51 -15.83 -1.13
C ASP A 311 4.54 -15.27 0.30
N ALA A 312 5.09 -16.05 1.24
CA ALA A 312 5.28 -15.64 2.63
C ALA A 312 6.46 -16.39 3.28
N VAL A 313 6.86 -15.92 4.47
CA VAL A 313 7.76 -16.64 5.38
C VAL A 313 7.07 -16.89 6.71
N PHE A 314 7.21 -18.11 7.23
CA PHE A 314 6.72 -18.49 8.55
C PHE A 314 7.87 -18.62 9.54
N ALA A 315 7.69 -18.07 10.74
CA ALA A 315 8.51 -18.38 11.90
C ALA A 315 7.77 -19.39 12.78
N THR A 316 8.47 -20.43 13.22
CA THR A 316 7.90 -21.55 13.97
C THR A 316 8.80 -21.98 15.12
N THR A 317 8.27 -22.83 16.01
CA THR A 317 9.05 -23.50 17.07
C THR A 317 9.24 -24.98 16.78
N GLY A 318 10.49 -25.45 16.90
CA GLY A 318 10.83 -26.86 17.07
C GLY A 318 10.89 -27.72 15.79
N ALA A 319 11.34 -28.96 15.97
CA ALA A 319 11.54 -29.98 14.92
C ALA A 319 10.34 -30.94 14.79
N ALA A 320 9.14 -30.49 15.18
CA ALA A 320 7.95 -31.33 15.10
C ALA A 320 7.48 -31.47 13.64
N LEU A 321 6.85 -32.60 13.31
CA LEU A 321 6.23 -32.86 11.99
C LEU A 321 5.10 -31.86 11.63
N GLN A 322 4.60 -31.09 12.62
CA GLN A 322 3.63 -30.01 12.46
C GLN A 322 3.99 -28.85 13.40
N PRO A 323 4.96 -28.00 13.02
CA PRO A 323 5.42 -26.92 13.88
C PRO A 323 4.37 -25.80 13.99
N GLY A 324 4.21 -25.22 15.18
CA GLY A 324 3.27 -24.11 15.38
C GLY A 324 3.78 -22.82 14.73
N ILE A 325 2.92 -22.16 13.94
CA ILE A 325 3.24 -20.85 13.33
C ILE A 325 3.15 -19.77 14.42
N LEU A 326 4.27 -19.11 14.68
CA LEU A 326 4.39 -18.03 15.66
C LEU A 326 4.21 -16.65 15.03
N ALA A 327 4.73 -16.49 13.81
CA ALA A 327 4.64 -15.25 13.05
C ALA A 327 4.71 -15.57 11.54
N THR A 328 4.19 -14.65 10.74
CA THR A 328 4.23 -14.70 9.28
C THR A 328 4.63 -13.33 8.77
N ALA A 329 5.37 -13.29 7.66
CA ALA A 329 5.61 -12.08 6.89
C ALA A 329 5.42 -12.35 5.41
N LEU A 330 5.01 -11.33 4.66
CA LEU A 330 5.02 -11.38 3.21
C LEU A 330 6.43 -11.18 2.66
N VAL A 331 6.68 -11.83 1.53
CA VAL A 331 7.91 -11.69 0.77
C VAL A 331 7.64 -10.72 -0.37
N GLY A 332 8.57 -9.79 -0.59
CA GLY A 332 8.38 -8.76 -1.62
C GLY A 332 9.35 -7.60 -1.53
N SER A 333 10.17 -7.53 -0.48
CA SER A 333 11.21 -6.51 -0.39
C SER A 333 12.26 -6.72 -1.49
N SER A 334 12.69 -5.61 -2.09
CA SER A 334 13.68 -5.61 -3.16
C SER A 334 15.04 -6.14 -2.67
N ARG A 335 15.59 -7.12 -3.39
CA ARG A 335 16.90 -7.76 -3.18
C ARG A 335 17.70 -7.82 -4.48
N PRO A 336 18.23 -6.68 -4.96
CA PRO A 336 19.05 -6.64 -6.18
C PRO A 336 20.32 -7.49 -6.07
N ASP A 337 20.85 -7.62 -4.86
CA ASP A 337 22.00 -8.43 -4.51
C ASP A 337 21.72 -9.94 -4.70
N VAL A 338 20.54 -10.41 -4.29
CA VAL A 338 20.11 -11.80 -4.51
C VAL A 338 19.84 -12.05 -6.00
N ALA A 339 19.23 -11.08 -6.70
CA ALA A 339 18.98 -11.17 -8.13
C ALA A 339 20.25 -11.25 -8.99
N GLN A 340 21.37 -10.72 -8.50
CA GLN A 340 22.66 -10.81 -9.19
C GLN A 340 23.21 -12.24 -9.20
N VAL A 341 22.88 -13.04 -8.17
CA VAL A 341 23.37 -14.41 -7.99
C VAL A 341 22.35 -15.43 -8.51
N HIS A 342 21.06 -15.21 -8.26
CA HIS A 342 19.97 -16.16 -8.53
C HIS A 342 19.07 -15.77 -9.71
N GLY A 343 19.40 -14.69 -10.43
CA GLY A 343 18.65 -14.20 -11.58
C GLY A 343 17.53 -13.22 -11.22
N GLN A 344 16.97 -12.54 -12.23
CA GLN A 344 16.02 -11.42 -12.03
C GLN A 344 14.72 -11.81 -11.31
N ASN A 345 14.32 -13.08 -11.37
CA ASN A 345 13.15 -13.57 -10.65
C ASN A 345 13.36 -13.53 -9.12
N ALA A 346 14.61 -13.47 -8.65
CA ALA A 346 14.92 -13.35 -7.23
C ALA A 346 14.97 -11.91 -6.72
N ARG A 347 14.58 -10.91 -7.54
CA ARG A 347 14.69 -9.48 -7.21
C ARG A 347 13.75 -9.00 -6.11
N THR A 348 12.64 -9.68 -5.88
CA THR A 348 11.64 -9.29 -4.85
C THR A 348 11.45 -10.43 -3.85
N THR A 349 12.56 -10.93 -3.30
CA THR A 349 12.60 -12.10 -2.41
C THR A 349 12.85 -11.75 -0.95
N GLY A 350 13.05 -10.47 -0.62
CA GLY A 350 13.35 -10.05 0.74
C GLY A 350 12.13 -10.13 1.65
N TRP A 351 12.39 -10.46 2.92
CA TRP A 351 11.40 -10.52 3.98
C TRP A 351 11.98 -10.07 5.33
N HIS A 352 11.10 -9.64 6.22
CA HIS A 352 11.41 -9.33 7.61
C HIS A 352 10.20 -9.69 8.47
N LEU A 353 10.44 -10.19 9.69
CA LEU A 353 9.37 -10.55 10.61
C LEU A 353 9.79 -10.31 12.06
N THR A 354 8.78 -10.01 12.88
CA THR A 354 8.92 -9.85 14.33
C THR A 354 8.18 -10.97 15.05
N VAL A 355 8.87 -11.67 15.96
CA VAL A 355 8.31 -12.74 16.79
C VAL A 355 8.20 -12.26 18.23
N ALA A 356 7.03 -12.43 18.85
CA ALA A 356 6.88 -12.29 20.30
C ALA A 356 7.58 -13.48 20.99
N ALA A 357 8.72 -13.23 21.61
CA ALA A 357 9.64 -14.21 22.18
C ALA A 357 9.46 -14.45 23.69
N ARG A 358 8.26 -14.25 24.24
CA ARG A 358 8.02 -14.44 25.67
C ARG A 358 8.11 -15.93 26.02
N GLY A 359 9.24 -16.37 26.55
CA GLY A 359 9.49 -17.77 26.92
C GLY A 359 9.96 -18.68 25.78
N ILE A 360 10.37 -18.11 24.64
CA ILE A 360 10.87 -18.88 23.47
C ILE A 360 12.38 -18.69 23.35
N ASP A 361 13.12 -19.78 23.27
CA ASP A 361 14.56 -19.77 22.98
C ASP A 361 14.79 -19.42 21.50
N PRO A 362 15.48 -18.30 21.17
CA PRO A 362 15.76 -17.89 19.80
C PRO A 362 16.44 -19.00 18.96
N ARG A 363 17.26 -19.86 19.59
CA ARG A 363 17.97 -20.95 18.92
C ARG A 363 17.04 -22.06 18.42
N LYS A 364 15.81 -22.11 18.93
CA LYS A 364 14.77 -23.07 18.54
C LYS A 364 13.83 -22.53 17.47
N LEU A 365 14.02 -21.30 17.02
CA LEU A 365 13.28 -20.75 15.88
C LEU A 365 13.71 -21.45 14.59
N ARG A 366 12.72 -21.71 13.75
CA ARG A 366 12.88 -22.21 12.39
C ARG A 366 12.03 -21.38 11.46
N PHE A 367 12.56 -21.11 10.27
CA PHE A 367 11.94 -20.26 9.27
C PHE A 367 11.70 -21.03 7.98
N TRP A 368 10.59 -20.71 7.31
CA TRP A 368 10.12 -21.46 6.16
C TRP A 368 9.61 -20.53 5.06
N ALA A 369 10.04 -20.75 3.83
CA ALA A 369 9.46 -20.18 2.62
C ALA A 369 8.14 -20.87 2.31
N PHE A 370 7.04 -20.13 2.21
CA PHE A 370 5.72 -20.68 1.94
C PHE A 370 5.27 -20.38 0.51
N ASP A 371 4.82 -21.41 -0.20
CA ASP A 371 4.10 -21.32 -1.46
C ASP A 371 2.60 -21.45 -1.21
N MET A 372 1.85 -20.39 -1.50
CA MET A 372 0.43 -20.31 -1.25
C MET A 372 -0.39 -21.22 -2.18
N GLU A 373 0.08 -21.41 -3.42
CA GLU A 373 -0.61 -22.24 -4.42
C GLU A 373 -0.46 -23.73 -4.09
N ALA A 374 0.77 -24.14 -3.76
CA ALA A 374 1.06 -25.51 -3.35
C ALA A 374 0.66 -25.82 -1.90
N ARG A 375 0.36 -24.78 -1.10
CA ARG A 375 0.18 -24.87 0.37
C ARG A 375 1.31 -25.61 1.07
N ARG A 376 2.54 -25.39 0.59
CA ARG A 376 3.74 -26.09 1.05
C ARG A 376 4.77 -25.11 1.59
N ALA A 377 5.43 -25.48 2.68
CA ALA A 377 6.47 -24.72 3.35
C ALA A 377 7.83 -25.42 3.22
N TYR A 378 8.85 -24.69 2.79
CA TYR A 378 10.22 -25.17 2.56
C TYR A 378 11.19 -24.53 3.55
N PRO A 379 12.16 -25.29 4.10
CA PRO A 379 13.06 -24.76 5.14
C PRO A 379 14.05 -23.73 4.58
N LEU A 380 14.21 -22.62 5.30
CA LEU A 380 15.23 -21.61 5.01
C LEU A 380 16.57 -21.97 5.70
N CYS A 381 17.68 -21.71 5.02
CA CYS A 381 19.02 -21.91 5.58
C CYS A 381 19.37 -20.79 6.56
N SER A 382 20.04 -21.11 7.67
CA SER A 382 20.62 -20.08 8.54
C SER A 382 22.02 -19.72 8.05
N ALA A 383 22.25 -18.45 7.70
CA ALA A 383 23.61 -17.93 7.55
C ALA A 383 24.23 -17.49 8.90
N VAL A 384 23.43 -17.50 9.97
CA VAL A 384 23.85 -17.18 11.33
C VAL A 384 24.27 -18.49 12.04
N PRO A 385 25.48 -18.57 12.63
CA PRO A 385 25.96 -19.75 13.35
C PRO A 385 25.20 -20.05 14.65
#